data_AF-A0A958B2W1-F1
#
_entry.id   AF-A0A958B2W1-F1
#
_cell.length_a   1.000
_cell.length_b   1.000
_cell.length_c   1.000
_cell.angle_alpha   90.00
_cell.angle_beta   90.00
_cell.angle_gamma   90.00
#
_symmetry.space_group_name_H-M   'P 1'
#
loop_
_entity.id
_entity.type
_entity.pdbx_description
1 polymer ?
#
loop_
_entity_poly.entity_id
_entity_poly.type
_entity_poly.pdbx_seq_one_letter_code
_entity_poly.pdbx_strand_id
1 'polypeptide(L)'
;MSFLDRLADLWARFLAWLVGLRMDAAGSKKLPSADRDTLVVLLDEGRPGQRWLAAEALGESDPGRNGVDALAAALDSDDPLLRNEAGAALAQIGGRSARGVLIESAASGKPAIQAAVADALGHYPADDTVAAALEQL
;
A
#
# COMPACT_ATOMS: atom_id res chain seq x y z
N MET A 1 5.87 2.29 25.58
CA MET A 1 4.98 2.80 24.50
C MET A 1 5.05 1.79 23.37
N SER A 2 3.99 1.01 23.16
CA SER A 2 4.00 -0.08 22.19
C SER A 2 3.80 0.46 20.77
N PHE A 3 4.26 -0.28 19.74
CA PHE A 3 4.07 0.04 18.33
C PHE A 3 2.58 0.21 17.97
N LEU A 4 1.71 -0.57 18.62
CA LEU A 4 0.26 -0.52 18.50
C LEU A 4 -0.35 0.79 19.04
N ASP A 5 0.25 1.41 20.05
CA ASP A 5 -0.20 2.72 20.57
C ASP A 5 0.09 3.85 19.57
N ARG A 6 1.20 3.76 18.83
CA ARG A 6 1.53 4.72 17.77
C ARG A 6 0.63 4.53 16.55
N LEU A 7 0.28 3.27 16.24
CA LEU A 7 -0.62 2.93 15.15
C LEU A 7 -2.04 3.43 15.45
N ALA A 8 -2.53 3.29 16.68
CA ALA A 8 -3.84 3.78 17.10
C ALA A 8 -3.94 5.32 17.11
N ASP A 9 -2.88 6.05 17.50
CA ASP A 9 -2.82 7.52 17.40
C ASP A 9 -2.83 7.98 15.93
N LEU A 10 -2.09 7.28 15.07
CA LEU A 10 -2.12 7.52 13.64
C LEU A 10 -3.49 7.20 13.02
N TRP A 11 -4.15 6.14 13.47
CA TRP A 11 -5.50 5.76 13.06
C TRP A 11 -6.57 6.77 13.52
N ALA A 12 -6.43 7.34 14.71
CA ALA A 12 -7.33 8.39 15.20
C ALA A 12 -7.11 9.72 14.46
N ARG A 13 -5.87 10.03 14.08
CA ARG A 13 -5.51 11.23 13.30
C ARG A 13 -5.86 11.06 11.82
N PHE A 14 -5.83 9.83 11.33
CA PHE A 14 -6.31 9.40 10.03
C PHE A 14 -7.84 9.44 9.98
N LEU A 15 -8.56 8.94 10.99
CA LEU A 15 -10.01 9.13 11.12
C LEU A 15 -10.39 10.60 11.29
N ALA A 16 -9.60 11.40 12.01
CA ALA A 16 -9.77 12.84 12.07
C ALA A 16 -9.45 13.55 10.74
N TRP A 17 -8.65 12.95 9.85
CA TRP A 17 -8.41 13.41 8.48
C TRP A 17 -9.52 12.94 7.52
N LEU A 18 -10.03 11.72 7.71
CA LEU A 18 -11.11 11.06 6.96
C LEU A 18 -12.48 11.66 7.29
N VAL A 19 -12.68 12.13 8.53
CA VAL A 19 -13.93 12.75 9.04
C VAL A 19 -13.81 14.27 9.24
N GLY A 20 -12.60 14.84 9.36
CA GLY A 20 -12.34 16.26 9.65
C GLY A 20 -12.08 17.13 8.42
N LEU A 21 -13.05 17.14 7.51
CA LEU A 21 -13.26 18.24 6.57
C LEU A 21 -13.61 19.53 7.34
N ARG A 22 -12.75 20.55 7.30
CA ARG A 22 -13.19 21.94 7.50
C ARG A 22 -12.50 22.91 6.53
N MET A 23 -13.36 23.35 5.63
CA MET A 23 -13.46 24.54 4.78
C MET A 23 -12.31 25.56 4.78
N ASP A 24 -11.92 25.90 3.58
CA ASP A 24 -11.21 27.11 3.15
C ASP A 24 -12.19 28.25 2.83
N ALA A 25 -11.69 29.47 2.68
CA ALA A 25 -12.48 30.72 2.52
C ALA A 25 -13.26 30.83 1.18
N ALA A 26 -13.13 29.83 0.31
CA ALA A 26 -14.00 29.55 -0.85
C ALA A 26 -14.35 28.05 -0.96
N GLY A 27 -14.22 27.29 0.14
CA GLY A 27 -14.71 25.91 0.33
C GLY A 27 -14.13 24.80 -0.56
N SER A 28 -13.04 25.05 -1.29
CA SER A 28 -12.26 24.08 -2.07
C SER A 28 -10.98 23.59 -1.37
N LYS A 29 -11.12 22.63 -0.44
CA LYS A 29 -10.02 21.84 0.12
C LYS A 29 -9.89 20.55 -0.69
N LYS A 30 -9.49 20.68 -1.96
CA LYS A 30 -9.06 19.56 -2.78
C LYS A 30 -7.53 19.46 -2.66
N LEU A 31 -6.99 18.37 -2.13
CA LEU A 31 -5.96 17.74 -2.99
C LEU A 31 -6.74 17.45 -4.28
N PRO A 32 -6.26 17.87 -5.46
CA PRO A 32 -6.92 17.45 -6.70
C PRO A 32 -7.14 15.96 -6.53
N SER A 33 -8.37 15.47 -6.71
CA SER A 33 -8.70 14.03 -6.68
C SER A 33 -7.49 13.30 -7.23
N ALA A 34 -6.62 12.76 -6.36
CA ALA A 34 -5.22 12.58 -6.76
C ALA A 34 -5.31 11.52 -7.82
N ASP A 35 -5.10 11.94 -9.06
CA ASP A 35 -5.30 11.05 -10.19
C ASP A 35 -4.39 9.85 -9.93
N ARG A 36 -4.77 8.68 -10.42
CA ARG A 36 -4.00 7.46 -10.19
C ARG A 36 -2.53 7.68 -10.58
N ASP A 37 -2.33 8.47 -11.63
CA ASP A 37 -1.01 8.92 -12.10
C ASP A 37 -0.27 9.83 -11.10
N THR A 38 -0.97 10.73 -10.41
CA THR A 38 -0.37 11.57 -9.35
C THR A 38 0.07 10.72 -8.16
N LEU A 39 -0.72 9.70 -7.78
CA LEU A 39 -0.35 8.79 -6.71
C LEU A 39 0.86 7.93 -7.11
N VAL A 40 0.95 7.48 -8.36
CA VAL A 40 2.13 6.78 -8.87
C VAL A 40 3.37 7.67 -8.81
N VAL A 41 3.27 8.94 -9.21
CA VAL A 41 4.40 9.89 -9.09
C VAL A 41 4.79 10.11 -7.63
N LEU A 42 3.83 10.23 -6.71
CA LEU A 42 4.13 10.40 -5.28
C LEU A 42 4.73 9.14 -4.65
N LEU A 43 4.36 7.96 -5.12
CA LEU A 43 4.96 6.69 -4.69
C LEU A 43 6.44 6.61 -5.05
N ASP A 44 6.82 7.14 -6.21
CA ASP A 44 8.20 7.13 -6.69
C ASP A 44 9.00 8.37 -6.23
N GLU A 45 8.53 9.58 -6.42
CA GLU A 45 9.32 10.80 -6.18
C GLU A 45 9.01 11.47 -4.83
N GLY A 46 8.01 10.98 -4.11
CA GLY A 46 7.55 11.57 -2.86
C GLY A 46 8.60 11.51 -1.75
N ARG A 47 8.42 12.37 -0.75
CA ARG A 47 9.14 12.22 0.52
C ARG A 47 8.76 10.89 1.18
N PRO A 48 9.58 10.31 2.08
CA PRO A 48 9.26 9.04 2.72
C PRO A 48 7.83 9.00 3.28
N GLY A 49 7.40 10.07 3.96
CA GLY A 49 6.03 10.25 4.46
C GLY A 49 4.92 10.21 3.39
N GLN A 50 5.20 10.70 2.19
CA GLN A 50 4.25 10.77 1.08
C GLN A 50 4.20 9.48 0.29
N ARG A 51 5.31 8.76 0.19
CA ARG A 51 5.40 7.51 -0.58
C ARG A 51 4.52 6.42 0.02
N TRP A 52 4.57 6.20 1.34
CA TRP A 52 3.71 5.19 1.97
C TRP A 52 2.23 5.60 1.95
N LEU A 53 1.91 6.90 2.13
CA LEU A 53 0.53 7.40 1.96
C LEU A 53 0.01 7.20 0.52
N ALA A 54 0.89 7.34 -0.47
CA ALA A 54 0.53 7.07 -1.86
C ALA A 54 0.30 5.57 -2.10
N ALA A 55 1.11 4.70 -1.48
CA ALA A 55 0.91 3.25 -1.55
C ALA A 55 -0.45 2.84 -0.96
N GLU A 56 -0.77 3.35 0.23
CA GLU A 56 -2.06 3.12 0.91
C GLU A 56 -3.24 3.60 0.04
N ALA A 57 -3.17 4.84 -0.46
CA ALA A 57 -4.23 5.39 -1.30
C ALA A 57 -4.41 4.64 -2.64
N LEU A 58 -3.34 4.08 -3.21
CA LEU A 58 -3.41 3.20 -4.39
C LEU A 58 -4.03 1.85 -4.04
N GLY A 59 -3.83 1.35 -2.81
CA GLY A 59 -4.44 0.13 -2.29
C GLY A 59 -5.95 0.23 -2.05
N GLU A 60 -6.39 1.39 -1.54
CA GLU A 60 -7.81 1.69 -1.29
C GLU A 60 -8.59 2.06 -2.56
N SER A 61 -7.88 2.37 -3.65
CA SER A 61 -8.47 2.67 -4.96
C SER A 61 -8.25 1.51 -5.94
N ASP A 62 -8.90 1.53 -7.10
CA ASP A 62 -8.51 0.68 -8.22
C ASP A 62 -7.48 1.46 -9.05
N PRO A 63 -6.16 1.21 -8.87
CA PRO A 63 -5.14 2.05 -9.47
C PRO A 63 -4.88 1.67 -10.94
N GLY A 64 -5.54 0.63 -11.45
CA GLY A 64 -5.23 0.04 -12.75
C GLY A 64 -3.82 -0.55 -12.81
N ARG A 65 -3.42 -0.96 -14.02
CA ARG A 65 -2.14 -1.64 -14.26
C ARG A 65 -0.93 -0.83 -13.83
N ASN A 66 -0.92 0.48 -14.10
CA ASN A 66 0.24 1.34 -13.81
C ASN A 66 0.51 1.44 -12.31
N GLY A 67 -0.52 1.57 -11.48
CA GLY A 67 -0.29 1.62 -10.04
C GLY A 67 0.03 0.25 -9.43
N VAL A 68 -0.49 -0.85 -10.00
CA VAL A 68 -0.02 -2.19 -9.62
C VAL A 68 1.47 -2.38 -9.92
N ASP A 69 1.93 -1.96 -11.10
CA ASP A 69 3.35 -2.02 -11.47
C ASP A 69 4.21 -1.12 -10.55
N ALA A 70 3.71 0.07 -10.19
CA ALA A 70 4.42 0.99 -9.31
C ALA A 70 4.52 0.46 -7.86
N LEU A 71 3.45 -0.14 -7.34
CA LEU A 71 3.45 -0.83 -6.04
C LEU A 71 4.39 -2.04 -6.07
N ALA A 72 4.44 -2.78 -7.18
CA ALA A 72 5.39 -3.90 -7.35
C ALA A 72 6.85 -3.42 -7.22
N ALA A 73 7.19 -2.28 -7.82
CA ALA A 73 8.52 -1.69 -7.69
C ALA A 73 8.81 -1.26 -6.24
N ALA A 74 7.81 -0.73 -5.53
CA ALA A 74 7.94 -0.29 -4.14
C ALA A 74 8.21 -1.44 -3.15
N LEU A 75 7.90 -2.70 -3.50
CA LEU A 75 8.31 -3.87 -2.71
C LEU A 75 9.84 -4.05 -2.61
N ASP A 76 10.61 -3.47 -3.52
CA ASP A 76 12.08 -3.51 -3.47
C ASP A 76 12.68 -2.29 -2.75
N SER A 77 11.86 -1.39 -2.22
CA SER A 77 12.30 -0.16 -1.54
C SER A 77 13.14 -0.45 -0.29
N ASP A 78 14.29 0.22 -0.16
CA ASP A 78 15.11 0.20 1.06
C ASP A 78 14.38 0.74 2.30
N ASP A 79 13.32 1.53 2.12
CA ASP A 79 12.42 1.96 3.20
C ASP A 79 11.49 0.81 3.61
N PRO A 80 11.64 0.22 4.80
CA PRO A 80 10.82 -0.90 5.25
C PRO A 80 9.34 -0.55 5.40
N LEU A 81 9.01 0.71 5.72
CA LEU A 81 7.62 1.14 5.86
C LEU A 81 6.94 1.15 4.49
N LEU A 82 7.59 1.75 3.49
CA LEU A 82 7.08 1.76 2.13
C LEU A 82 6.93 0.35 1.56
N ARG A 83 7.90 -0.52 1.83
CA ARG A 83 7.89 -1.92 1.40
C ARG A 83 6.68 -2.68 1.92
N ASN A 84 6.42 -2.58 3.22
CA ASN A 84 5.29 -3.26 3.85
C ASN A 84 3.97 -2.70 3.33
N GLU A 85 3.88 -1.37 3.19
CA GLU A 85 2.67 -0.71 2.68
C GLU A 85 2.37 -1.09 1.24
N ALA A 86 3.40 -1.22 0.40
CA ALA A 86 3.25 -1.68 -0.98
C ALA A 86 2.72 -3.11 -1.05
N GLY A 87 3.20 -4.00 -0.17
CA GLY A 87 2.67 -5.36 -0.04
C GLY A 87 1.21 -5.37 0.38
N ALA A 88 0.86 -4.59 1.41
CA ALA A 88 -0.50 -4.46 1.91
C ALA A 88 -1.45 -3.94 0.82
N ALA A 89 -1.05 -2.87 0.12
CA ALA A 89 -1.81 -2.28 -0.97
C ALA A 89 -2.06 -3.29 -2.11
N LEU A 90 -1.05 -4.05 -2.53
CA LEU A 90 -1.21 -5.10 -3.55
C LEU A 90 -2.17 -6.21 -3.09
N ALA A 91 -2.10 -6.60 -1.81
CA ALA A 91 -3.00 -7.62 -1.26
C ALA A 91 -4.44 -7.11 -1.18
N GLN A 92 -4.63 -5.84 -0.82
CA GLN A 92 -5.92 -5.15 -0.78
C GLN A 92 -6.55 -4.97 -2.16
N ILE A 93 -5.77 -4.56 -3.17
CA ILE A 93 -6.23 -4.45 -4.58
C ILE A 93 -6.71 -5.81 -5.08
N GLY A 94 -5.93 -6.86 -4.80
CA GLY A 94 -6.22 -8.21 -5.25
C GLY A 94 -6.37 -8.32 -6.78
N GLY A 95 -7.34 -9.13 -7.22
CA GLY A 95 -7.51 -9.44 -8.65
C GLY A 95 -6.32 -10.23 -9.24
N ARG A 96 -6.45 -10.65 -10.50
CA ARG A 96 -5.43 -11.51 -11.13
C ARG A 96 -4.05 -10.85 -11.22
N SER A 97 -4.00 -9.54 -11.49
CA SER A 97 -2.73 -8.82 -11.70
C SER A 97 -1.95 -8.65 -10.41
N ALA A 98 -2.54 -8.08 -9.35
CA ALA A 98 -1.82 -7.85 -8.09
C ALA A 98 -1.48 -9.17 -7.40
N ARG A 99 -2.34 -10.21 -7.51
CA ARG A 99 -2.01 -11.56 -7.03
C ARG A 99 -0.81 -12.17 -7.75
N GLY A 100 -0.72 -12.02 -9.08
CA GLY A 100 0.43 -12.49 -9.84
C GLY A 100 1.74 -11.83 -9.37
N VAL A 101 1.70 -10.52 -9.14
CA VAL A 101 2.84 -9.75 -8.61
C VAL A 101 3.26 -10.25 -7.23
N LEU A 102 2.31 -10.49 -6.31
CA LEU A 102 2.62 -10.98 -4.97
C LEU A 102 3.27 -12.37 -4.99
N ILE A 103 2.78 -13.28 -5.83
CA ILE A 103 3.35 -14.63 -5.99
C ILE A 103 4.77 -14.55 -6.55
N GLU A 104 4.99 -13.75 -7.59
CA GLU A 104 6.32 -13.54 -8.16
C GLU A 104 7.29 -12.90 -7.15
N SER A 105 6.80 -11.92 -6.39
CA SER A 105 7.57 -11.24 -5.35
C SER A 105 7.94 -12.16 -4.19
N ALA A 106 7.06 -13.08 -3.81
CA ALA A 106 7.38 -14.13 -2.83
C ALA A 106 8.46 -15.10 -3.34
N ALA A 107 8.47 -15.39 -4.65
CA ALA A 107 9.48 -16.23 -5.29
C ALA A 107 10.81 -15.48 -5.57
N SER A 108 10.91 -14.18 -5.28
CA SER A 108 12.08 -13.35 -5.61
C SER A 108 13.38 -13.74 -4.90
N GLY A 109 13.33 -14.60 -3.89
CA GLY A 109 14.48 -15.02 -3.08
C GLY A 109 15.07 -13.90 -2.20
N LYS A 110 14.40 -12.74 -2.13
CA LYS A 110 14.81 -11.61 -1.30
C LYS A 110 14.06 -11.65 0.04
N PRO A 111 14.74 -11.92 1.18
CA PRO A 111 14.06 -12.13 2.47
C PRO A 111 13.19 -10.94 2.91
N ALA A 112 13.62 -9.71 2.61
CA ALA A 112 12.86 -8.51 2.96
C ALA A 112 11.55 -8.38 2.15
N ILE A 113 11.55 -8.77 0.87
CA ILE A 113 10.34 -8.79 0.04
C ILE A 113 9.41 -9.89 0.51
N GLN A 114 9.96 -11.08 0.76
CA GLN A 114 9.21 -12.24 1.24
C GLN A 114 8.49 -11.94 2.57
N ALA A 115 9.19 -11.28 3.50
CA ALA A 115 8.59 -10.86 4.77
C ALA A 115 7.43 -9.89 4.57
N ALA A 116 7.58 -8.87 3.71
CA ALA A 116 6.52 -7.92 3.41
C ALA A 116 5.30 -8.57 2.75
N VAL A 117 5.52 -9.50 1.82
CA VAL A 117 4.45 -10.25 1.15
C VAL A 117 3.73 -11.18 2.13
N ALA A 118 4.47 -11.89 2.99
CA ALA A 118 3.89 -12.76 4.01
C ALA A 118 3.06 -11.97 5.03
N ASP A 119 3.56 -10.81 5.47
CA ASP A 119 2.85 -9.93 6.42
C ASP A 119 1.58 -9.35 5.78
N ALA A 120 1.66 -8.89 4.53
CA ALA A 120 0.52 -8.38 3.78
C ALA A 120 -0.59 -9.43 3.63
N LEU A 121 -0.23 -10.68 3.31
CA LEU A 121 -1.21 -11.76 3.13
C LEU A 121 -1.76 -12.30 4.44
N GLY A 122 -1.03 -12.16 5.56
CA GLY A 122 -1.56 -12.43 6.90
C GLY A 122 -2.66 -11.46 7.31
N HIS A 123 -2.55 -10.18 6.92
CA HIS A 123 -3.53 -9.14 7.21
C HIS A 123 -4.68 -9.12 6.19
N TYR A 124 -4.40 -9.46 4.93
CA TYR A 124 -5.36 -9.52 3.84
C TYR A 124 -5.32 -10.90 3.18
N PRO A 125 -5.93 -11.92 3.82
CA PRO A 125 -5.99 -13.25 3.25
C PRO A 125 -6.72 -13.18 1.91
N ALA A 126 -5.97 -13.19 0.82
CA ALA A 126 -6.53 -13.43 -0.49
C ALA A 126 -7.13 -14.84 -0.48
N ASP A 127 -8.27 -15.02 -1.15
CA ASP A 127 -8.92 -16.32 -1.39
C ASP A 127 -7.86 -17.43 -1.56
N ASP A 128 -8.10 -18.58 -0.91
CA ASP A 128 -7.21 -19.73 -0.65
C ASP A 128 -6.09 -20.01 -1.68
N THR A 129 -6.31 -19.70 -2.95
CA THR A 129 -5.34 -19.72 -4.06
C THR A 129 -3.98 -19.07 -3.80
N VAL A 130 -3.89 -17.91 -3.12
CA VAL A 130 -2.58 -17.25 -2.90
C VAL A 130 -1.87 -17.86 -1.70
N ALA A 131 -2.60 -18.18 -0.63
CA ALA A 131 -2.06 -18.93 0.51
C ALA A 131 -1.51 -20.29 0.07
N ALA A 132 -2.25 -21.02 -0.76
CA ALA A 132 -1.81 -22.30 -1.32
C ALA A 132 -0.58 -22.17 -2.24
N ALA A 133 -0.43 -21.05 -2.95
CA ALA A 133 0.75 -20.80 -3.79
C ALA A 133 2.01 -20.51 -2.95
N LEU A 134 1.85 -19.90 -1.77
CA LEU A 134 2.97 -19.63 -0.87
C LEU A 134 3.40 -20.84 -0.05
N GLU A 135 2.49 -21.75 0.29
CA GLU A 135 2.85 -23.02 0.96
C GLU A 135 3.75 -23.93 0.08
N GLN A 136 3.83 -23.65 -1.22
CA GLN A 136 4.59 -24.41 -2.20
C GLN A 136 5.97 -23.79 -2.53
N LEU A 137 6.30 -22.60 -2.00
CA LEU A 137 7.59 -21.92 -2.16
C LEU A 137 8.57 -22.28 -1.04
#